data_AF-A0A1J4XCF9-F1
#
_entry.id   AF-A0A1J4XCF9-F1
#
_cell.length_a   1.000
_cell.length_b   1.000
_cell.length_c   1.000
_cell.angle_alpha   90.00
_cell.angle_beta   90.00
_cell.angle_gamma   90.00
#
_symmetry.space_group_name_H-M   'P 1'
#
loop_
_entity.id
_entity.type
_entity.pdbx_description
1 polymer ?
#
loop_
_entity_poly.entity_id
_entity_poly.type
_entity_poly.pdbx_seq_one_letter_code
_entity_poly.pdbx_strand_id
1 'polypeptide(L)'
;MRFNRFVILFLSVITLNNGKLLAQNDEFLGQVIASLKSHNFAILQAGILTTGITSTEAEVLVSIQTQPPRQMRIFATQSNMIYDIYQDFTFLVNEKKVNAIIVYPSHVSKDPSFIKKISMMSRQKKIPVIAMEDSWVNSDAMLVYTQSPEPTLHVNEKVRALMKYPINDDKMFKVITE
;
A
#
# COMPACT_ATOMS: atom_id res chain seq x y z
N MET A 1 -32.28 -3.64 12.37
CA MET A 1 -32.25 -2.71 11.23
C MET A 1 -30.81 -2.28 11.00
N ARG A 2 -30.22 -2.61 9.84
CA ARG A 2 -28.82 -2.25 9.50
C ARG A 2 -28.86 -0.98 8.66
N PHE A 3 -28.19 0.08 9.12
CA PHE A 3 -27.99 1.29 8.36
C PHE A 3 -26.83 1.10 7.38
N ASN A 4 -27.16 0.94 6.10
CA ASN A 4 -26.20 1.09 5.01
C ASN A 4 -25.89 2.57 4.84
N ARG A 5 -24.72 3.02 5.28
CA ARG A 5 -24.14 4.31 4.86
C ARG A 5 -23.23 4.03 3.67
N PHE A 6 -23.78 4.12 2.47
CA PHE A 6 -22.99 4.28 1.25
C PHE A 6 -22.75 5.78 1.05
N VAL A 7 -21.49 6.18 1.01
CA VAL A 7 -21.10 7.50 0.52
C VAL A 7 -20.78 7.34 -0.96
N ILE A 8 -21.65 7.86 -1.82
CA ILE A 8 -21.37 8.11 -3.24
C ILE A 8 -20.93 9.57 -3.32
N LEU A 9 -19.66 9.81 -3.65
CA LEU A 9 -19.10 11.16 -3.79
C LEU A 9 -19.54 11.76 -5.14
N PHE A 10 -20.44 12.74 -5.08
CA PHE A 10 -20.70 13.68 -6.16
C PHE A 10 -19.66 14.80 -6.10
N LEU A 11 -19.03 15.09 -7.24
CA LEU A 11 -18.06 16.18 -7.41
C LEU A 11 -18.77 17.54 -7.33
N SER A 12 -18.42 18.33 -6.32
CA SER A 12 -18.62 19.79 -6.32
C SER A 12 -17.27 20.48 -6.43
N VAL A 13 -17.14 21.36 -7.42
CA VAL A 13 -16.00 22.25 -7.60
C VAL A 13 -16.02 23.30 -6.50
N ILE A 14 -15.03 23.28 -5.61
CA ILE A 14 -14.75 24.39 -4.69
C ILE A 14 -13.26 24.73 -4.83
N THR A 15 -13.00 25.91 -5.39
CA THR A 15 -11.70 26.55 -5.40
C THR A 15 -11.44 27.14 -4.01
N LEU A 16 -10.34 26.77 -3.35
CA LEU A 16 -9.78 27.56 -2.24
C LEU A 16 -8.25 27.63 -2.35
N ASN A 17 -7.78 28.88 -2.34
CA ASN A 17 -6.39 29.31 -2.31
C ASN A 17 -5.71 29.01 -0.98
N ASN A 18 -4.37 28.97 -1.05
CA ASN A 18 -3.36 29.08 0.00
C ASN A 18 -3.09 27.87 0.89
N GLY A 19 -1.93 27.26 0.67
CA GLY A 19 -1.30 26.35 1.62
C GLY A 19 -0.20 25.48 1.00
N LYS A 20 0.88 26.08 0.47
CA LYS A 20 2.15 25.35 0.25
C LYS A 20 2.65 24.88 1.62
N LEU A 21 2.32 23.66 2.05
CA LEU A 21 2.99 22.93 3.12
C LEU A 21 2.67 21.43 2.91
N LEU A 22 3.70 20.64 2.55
CA LEU A 22 3.74 19.17 2.40
C LEU A 22 3.21 18.56 1.08
N ALA A 23 3.94 18.76 -0.02
CA ALA A 23 3.73 18.05 -1.30
C ALA A 23 4.77 16.93 -1.56
N GLN A 24 5.38 16.35 -0.52
CA GLN A 24 6.48 15.39 -0.67
C GLN A 24 6.08 13.90 -0.67
N ASN A 25 4.83 13.54 -0.30
CA ASN A 25 4.44 12.13 -0.15
C ASN A 25 3.59 11.57 -1.30
N ASP A 26 2.84 12.41 -2.01
CA ASP A 26 1.93 11.96 -3.07
C ASP A 26 2.68 11.28 -4.23
N GLU A 27 3.87 11.79 -4.56
CA GLU A 27 4.72 11.22 -5.61
C GLU A 27 5.23 9.81 -5.24
N PHE A 28 5.52 9.57 -3.96
CA PHE A 28 6.10 8.31 -3.53
C PHE A 28 5.11 7.15 -3.62
N LEU A 29 3.86 7.35 -3.19
CA LEU A 29 2.81 6.35 -3.38
C LEU A 29 2.62 6.02 -4.86
N GLY A 30 2.62 7.05 -5.71
CA GLY A 30 2.56 6.90 -7.16
C GLY A 30 3.73 6.06 -7.70
N GLN A 31 4.96 6.35 -7.27
CA GLN A 31 6.17 5.62 -7.67
C GLN A 31 6.14 4.15 -7.21
N VAL A 32 5.72 3.88 -5.96
CA VAL A 32 5.57 2.51 -5.45
C VAL A 32 4.58 1.72 -6.30
N ILE A 33 3.40 2.28 -6.56
CA ILE A 33 2.39 1.59 -7.39
C ILE A 33 2.89 1.42 -8.83
N ALA A 34 3.55 2.42 -9.41
CA ALA A 34 4.14 2.32 -10.74
C ALA A 34 5.20 1.20 -10.81
N SER A 35 6.09 1.13 -9.81
CA SER A 35 7.07 0.05 -9.64
C SER A 35 6.38 -1.32 -9.58
N LEU A 36 5.36 -1.49 -8.71
CA LEU A 36 4.60 -2.75 -8.61
C LEU A 36 3.92 -3.17 -9.92
N LYS A 37 3.43 -2.19 -10.70
CA LYS A 37 2.83 -2.44 -12.01
C LYS A 37 3.87 -2.82 -13.07
N SER A 38 5.10 -2.31 -12.94
CA SER A 38 6.22 -2.58 -13.85
C SER A 38 6.86 -3.95 -13.63
N HIS A 39 6.90 -4.43 -12.38
CA HIS A 39 7.54 -5.69 -12.01
C HIS A 39 6.77 -6.92 -12.45
N ASN A 40 5.42 -6.87 -12.43
CA ASN A 40 4.64 -8.08 -12.61
C ASN A 40 3.15 -7.85 -12.89
N PHE A 41 2.51 -8.82 -13.55
CA PHE A 41 1.06 -8.99 -13.70
C PHE A 41 0.37 -9.66 -12.50
N ALA A 42 1.09 -10.27 -11.54
CA ALA A 42 0.43 -11.04 -10.49
C ALA A 42 -0.36 -10.20 -9.47
N ILE A 43 0.01 -8.95 -9.20
CA ILE A 43 -0.75 -8.08 -8.28
C ILE A 43 -1.81 -7.33 -9.07
N LEU A 44 -3.00 -7.92 -9.20
CA LEU A 44 -4.12 -7.33 -9.93
C LEU A 44 -4.99 -6.44 -9.03
N GLN A 45 -5.00 -6.72 -7.73
CA GLN A 45 -5.83 -6.01 -6.75
C GLN A 45 -5.05 -5.82 -5.45
N ALA A 46 -4.78 -4.58 -5.06
CA ALA A 46 -4.14 -4.28 -3.79
C ALA A 46 -5.10 -3.61 -2.81
N GLY A 47 -4.98 -3.97 -1.54
CA GLY A 47 -5.58 -3.25 -0.43
C GLY A 47 -4.55 -2.33 0.22
N ILE A 48 -4.89 -1.08 0.52
CA ILE A 48 -4.05 -0.15 1.28
C ILE A 48 -4.61 -0.04 2.69
N LEU A 49 -3.78 -0.35 3.68
CA LEU A 49 -4.04 -0.04 5.08
C LEU A 49 -3.37 1.28 5.42
N THR A 50 -4.16 2.26 5.87
CA THR A 50 -3.63 3.56 6.30
C THR A 50 -4.42 4.12 7.48
N THR A 51 -3.82 5.06 8.19
CA THR A 51 -4.52 5.91 9.17
C THR A 51 -5.09 7.19 8.54
N GLY A 52 -4.75 7.48 7.29
CA GLY A 52 -5.25 8.64 6.56
C GLY A 52 -4.59 8.80 5.20
N ILE A 53 -5.34 9.33 4.23
CA ILE A 53 -4.82 9.85 2.96
C ILE A 53 -5.39 11.24 2.74
N THR A 54 -4.63 12.11 2.08
CA THR A 54 -5.08 13.42 1.64
C THR A 54 -6.02 13.29 0.44
N SER A 55 -6.75 14.37 0.11
CA SER A 55 -7.55 14.41 -1.11
C SER A 55 -6.70 14.21 -2.36
N THR A 56 -5.51 14.80 -2.39
CA THR A 56 -4.56 14.67 -3.50
C THR A 56 -4.06 13.23 -3.65
N GLU A 57 -3.70 12.56 -2.55
CA GLU A 57 -3.33 11.13 -2.58
C GLU A 57 -4.49 10.26 -3.08
N ALA A 58 -5.73 10.57 -2.69
CA ALA A 58 -6.92 9.86 -3.18
C ALA A 58 -7.10 10.04 -4.70
N GLU A 59 -6.91 11.25 -5.22
CA GLU A 59 -6.94 11.53 -6.66
C GLU A 59 -5.83 10.78 -7.41
N VAL A 60 -4.61 10.75 -6.86
CA VAL A 60 -3.49 9.95 -7.41
C VAL A 60 -3.89 8.48 -7.46
N LEU A 61 -4.44 7.93 -6.38
CA LEU A 61 -4.91 6.54 -6.32
C LEU A 61 -6.01 6.23 -7.33
N VAL A 62 -6.93 7.15 -7.61
CA VAL A 62 -7.95 6.96 -8.65
C VAL A 62 -7.29 6.95 -10.04
N SER A 63 -6.41 7.92 -10.29
CA SER A 63 -5.77 8.06 -11.60
C SER A 63 -4.86 6.87 -11.95
N ILE A 64 -4.08 6.36 -10.98
CA ILE A 64 -3.05 5.35 -11.24
C ILE A 64 -3.62 3.95 -11.49
N GLN A 65 -4.86 3.69 -11.07
CA GLN A 65 -5.50 2.38 -11.26
C GLN A 65 -5.69 2.00 -12.73
N THR A 66 -5.86 2.99 -13.61
CA THR A 66 -6.10 2.77 -15.05
C THR A 66 -4.91 3.11 -15.94
N GLN A 67 -3.90 3.80 -15.40
CA GLN A 67 -2.71 4.19 -16.16
C GLN A 67 -1.91 2.97 -16.66
N PRO A 68 -1.09 3.10 -17.71
CA PRO A 68 -0.11 2.09 -18.11
C PRO A 68 0.86 1.70 -16.96
N PRO A 69 1.58 0.57 -17.06
CA PRO A 69 1.55 -0.43 -18.15
C PRO A 69 0.34 -1.36 -18.13
N ARG A 70 -0.47 -1.36 -17.05
CA ARG A 70 -1.65 -2.21 -16.90
C ARG A 70 -2.62 -1.65 -15.87
N GLN A 71 -3.85 -2.16 -15.86
CA GLN A 71 -4.78 -1.85 -14.79
C GLN A 71 -4.44 -2.62 -13.50
N MET A 72 -4.69 -1.98 -12.36
CA MET A 72 -4.55 -2.56 -11.03
C MET A 72 -5.63 -1.94 -10.15
N ARG A 73 -6.51 -2.75 -9.55
CA ARG A 73 -7.56 -2.23 -8.67
C ARG A 73 -6.98 -1.94 -7.31
N ILE A 74 -7.31 -0.80 -6.74
CA ILE A 74 -6.81 -0.39 -5.43
C ILE A 74 -7.99 -0.07 -4.52
N PHE A 75 -7.99 -0.68 -3.35
CA PHE A 75 -8.97 -0.45 -2.30
C PHE A 75 -8.24 0.12 -1.08
N ALA A 76 -8.54 1.34 -0.68
CA ALA A 76 -7.98 1.92 0.53
C ALA A 76 -8.99 1.84 1.68
N THR A 77 -8.51 1.46 2.87
CA THR A 77 -9.26 1.60 4.12
C THR A 77 -8.51 2.56 5.04
N GLN A 78 -9.26 3.33 5.82
CA GLN A 78 -8.71 4.34 6.73
C GLN A 78 -9.26 4.12 8.13
N SER A 79 -8.37 3.76 9.05
CA SER A 79 -8.72 3.51 10.44
C SER A 79 -7.65 4.07 11.37
N ASN A 80 -8.07 4.84 12.37
CA ASN A 80 -7.16 5.45 13.35
C ASN A 80 -6.82 4.50 14.51
N MET A 81 -7.63 3.46 14.73
CA MET A 81 -7.41 2.50 15.81
C MET A 81 -6.78 1.22 15.25
N ILE A 82 -5.71 0.74 15.91
CA ILE A 82 -4.98 -0.49 15.51
C ILE A 82 -5.93 -1.69 15.35
N TYR A 83 -6.90 -1.83 16.25
CA TYR A 83 -7.86 -2.93 16.19
C TYR A 83 -8.71 -2.91 14.92
N ASP A 84 -9.17 -1.73 14.51
CA ASP A 84 -9.98 -1.56 13.31
C ASP A 84 -9.15 -1.82 12.05
N ILE A 85 -7.86 -1.49 12.04
CA ILE A 85 -6.96 -1.82 10.93
C ILE A 85 -6.85 -3.34 10.71
N TYR A 86 -6.94 -4.16 11.77
CA TYR A 86 -6.96 -5.62 11.61
C TYR A 86 -8.28 -6.12 11.00
N GLN A 87 -9.40 -5.44 11.29
CA GLN A 87 -10.68 -5.73 10.64
C GLN A 87 -10.64 -5.30 9.18
N ASP A 88 -10.05 -4.15 8.89
CA ASP A 88 -9.83 -3.66 7.54
C ASP A 88 -8.98 -4.63 6.71
N PHE A 89 -7.88 -5.15 7.26
CA PHE A 89 -7.09 -6.20 6.62
C PHE A 89 -7.99 -7.39 6.25
N THR A 90 -8.81 -7.83 7.19
CA THR A 90 -9.70 -8.99 7.01
C THR A 90 -10.75 -8.72 5.93
N PHE A 91 -11.33 -7.53 5.92
CA PHE A 91 -12.28 -7.06 4.91
C PHE A 91 -11.63 -6.99 3.52
N LEU A 92 -10.45 -6.39 3.41
CA LEU A 92 -9.72 -6.28 2.15
C LEU A 92 -9.41 -7.67 1.56
N VAL A 93 -8.91 -8.59 2.39
CA VAL A 93 -8.52 -9.94 1.93
C VAL A 93 -9.75 -10.80 1.62
N ASN A 94 -10.76 -10.84 2.48
CA ASN A 94 -11.87 -11.80 2.32
C ASN A 94 -12.98 -11.24 1.42
N GLU A 95 -13.35 -9.97 1.59
CA GLU A 95 -14.49 -9.36 0.88
C GLU A 95 -14.05 -8.72 -0.44
N LYS A 96 -12.98 -7.93 -0.41
CA LYS A 96 -12.43 -7.30 -1.62
C LYS A 96 -11.53 -8.22 -2.42
N LYS A 97 -11.13 -9.37 -1.85
CA LYS A 97 -10.29 -10.39 -2.51
C LYS A 97 -9.00 -9.79 -3.09
N VAL A 98 -8.41 -8.85 -2.36
CA VAL A 98 -7.12 -8.28 -2.73
C VAL A 98 -6.06 -9.37 -2.67
N ASN A 99 -5.10 -9.33 -3.59
CA ASN A 99 -4.00 -10.28 -3.67
C ASN A 99 -2.65 -9.70 -3.26
N ALA A 100 -2.65 -8.47 -2.71
CA ALA A 100 -1.56 -7.87 -1.98
C ALA A 100 -2.10 -6.85 -0.96
N ILE A 101 -1.36 -6.65 0.13
CA ILE A 101 -1.63 -5.59 1.11
C ILE A 101 -0.47 -4.62 1.08
N ILE A 102 -0.77 -3.34 0.89
CA ILE A 102 0.14 -2.22 1.01
C ILE A 102 -0.08 -1.60 2.39
N VAL A 103 0.98 -1.47 3.18
CA VAL A 103 0.96 -0.75 4.45
C VAL A 103 1.48 0.66 4.21
N TYR A 104 0.59 1.64 4.32
CA TYR A 104 0.93 3.04 4.14
C TYR A 104 1.66 3.60 5.37
N PRO A 105 2.62 4.54 5.19
CA PRO A 105 3.34 5.12 6.32
C PRO A 105 2.39 5.84 7.28
N SER A 106 2.50 5.52 8.56
CA SER A 106 1.73 6.11 9.65
C SER A 106 2.47 5.96 10.98
N HIS A 107 1.90 6.50 12.05
CA HIS A 107 2.43 6.24 13.39
C HIS A 107 2.20 4.78 13.83
N VAL A 108 1.11 4.15 13.37
CA VAL A 108 0.78 2.75 13.67
C VAL A 108 1.70 1.79 12.92
N SER A 109 2.06 2.09 11.67
CA SER A 109 2.89 1.20 10.84
C SER A 109 4.29 0.98 11.43
N LYS A 110 4.73 1.83 12.35
CA LYS A 110 6.03 1.72 13.04
C LYS A 110 6.00 0.82 14.27
N ASP A 111 4.79 0.48 14.76
CA ASP A 111 4.63 -0.28 16.00
C ASP A 111 5.06 -1.75 15.78
N PRO A 112 6.04 -2.29 16.54
CA PRO A 112 6.49 -3.67 16.37
C PRO A 112 5.38 -4.72 16.56
N SER A 113 4.40 -4.45 17.43
CA SER A 113 3.25 -5.33 17.65
C SER A 113 2.32 -5.35 16.43
N PHE A 114 2.12 -4.20 15.79
CA PHE A 114 1.37 -4.07 14.54
C PHE A 114 2.07 -4.82 13.41
N ILE A 115 3.37 -4.58 13.20
CA ILE A 115 4.19 -5.24 12.18
C ILE A 115 4.10 -6.76 12.36
N LYS A 116 4.30 -7.25 13.58
CA LYS A 116 4.21 -8.68 13.90
C LYS A 116 2.83 -9.26 13.61
N LYS A 117 1.75 -8.55 13.98
CA LYS A 117 0.38 -9.03 13.79
C LYS A 117 0.00 -9.08 12.32
N ILE A 118 0.26 -8.02 11.55
CA ILE A 118 -0.01 -7.97 10.12
C ILE A 118 0.81 -9.03 9.37
N SER A 119 2.09 -9.19 9.70
CA SER A 119 2.96 -10.24 9.14
C SER A 119 2.38 -11.64 9.38
N MET A 120 1.91 -11.92 10.60
CA MET A 120 1.26 -13.19 10.93
C MET A 120 -0.03 -13.40 10.10
N MET A 121 -0.91 -12.39 10.02
CA MET A 121 -2.17 -12.49 9.27
C MET A 121 -1.93 -12.66 7.77
N SER A 122 -0.96 -11.92 7.21
CA SER A 122 -0.48 -12.06 5.84
C SER A 122 -0.03 -13.48 5.53
N ARG A 123 0.81 -14.08 6.39
CA ARG A 123 1.30 -15.44 6.23
C ARG A 123 0.16 -16.47 6.26
N GLN A 124 -0.78 -16.33 7.20
CA GLN A 124 -1.94 -17.21 7.31
C GLN A 124 -2.84 -17.14 6.07
N LYS A 125 -3.00 -15.94 5.50
CA LYS A 125 -3.82 -15.72 4.30
C LYS A 125 -3.05 -15.94 2.99
N LYS A 126 -1.73 -16.14 3.06
CA LYS A 126 -0.83 -16.22 1.90
C LYS A 126 -0.99 -14.99 0.97
N ILE A 127 -1.04 -13.80 1.56
CA ILE A 127 -1.13 -12.52 0.85
C ILE A 127 0.15 -11.75 1.11
N PRO A 128 0.88 -11.27 0.09
CA PRO A 128 2.13 -10.56 0.30
C PRO A 128 1.85 -9.18 0.92
N VAL A 129 2.74 -8.76 1.82
CA VAL A 129 2.77 -7.41 2.36
C VAL A 129 3.83 -6.59 1.63
N ILE A 130 3.45 -5.38 1.25
CA ILE A 130 4.29 -4.36 0.66
C ILE A 130 4.28 -3.18 1.63
N ALA A 131 5.41 -2.92 2.27
CA ALA A 131 5.53 -1.82 3.21
C ALA A 131 6.21 -0.62 2.54
N MET A 132 5.85 0.58 3.00
CA MET A 132 6.40 1.85 2.50
C MET A 132 7.26 2.55 3.56
N GLU A 133 7.85 1.79 4.49
CA GLU A 133 8.59 2.33 5.63
C GLU A 133 9.71 1.40 6.10
N ASP A 134 10.85 1.99 6.46
CA ASP A 134 12.09 1.34 6.91
C ASP A 134 11.91 0.38 8.11
N SER A 135 10.95 0.66 9.01
CA SER A 135 10.67 -0.20 10.17
C SER A 135 10.30 -1.63 9.79
N TRP A 136 9.94 -1.87 8.52
CA TRP A 136 9.57 -3.17 7.98
C TRP A 136 10.71 -3.96 7.35
N VAL A 137 11.91 -3.39 7.19
CA VAL A 137 13.02 -4.07 6.46
C VAL A 137 13.32 -5.46 7.04
N ASN A 138 13.37 -5.58 8.38
CA ASN A 138 13.64 -6.86 9.06
C ASN A 138 12.38 -7.67 9.39
N SER A 139 11.28 -7.48 8.64
CA SER A 139 10.00 -8.16 8.86
C SER A 139 9.72 -9.25 7.80
N ASP A 140 8.53 -9.85 7.86
CA ASP A 140 8.06 -10.79 6.82
C ASP A 140 7.38 -10.08 5.64
N ALA A 141 7.50 -8.76 5.50
CA ALA A 141 7.07 -8.08 4.28
C ALA A 141 7.83 -8.61 3.07
N MET A 142 7.13 -8.77 1.94
CA MET A 142 7.74 -9.24 0.70
C MET A 142 8.61 -8.14 0.09
N LEU A 143 8.09 -6.92 0.08
CA LEU A 143 8.73 -5.73 -0.47
C LEU A 143 8.66 -4.61 0.57
N VAL A 144 9.76 -3.88 0.75
CA VAL A 144 9.82 -2.69 1.59
C VAL A 144 10.43 -1.55 0.79
N TYR A 145 9.64 -0.53 0.54
CA TYR A 145 10.06 0.69 -0.13
C TYR A 145 10.47 1.72 0.93
N THR A 146 11.69 2.23 0.84
CA THR A 146 12.24 3.27 1.72
C THR A 146 12.54 4.52 0.89
N GLN A 147 12.43 5.71 1.49
CA GLN A 147 12.65 6.99 0.78
C GLN A 147 14.04 7.59 1.02
N SER A 148 14.66 7.32 2.17
CA SER A 148 15.83 8.05 2.67
C SER A 148 16.89 7.08 3.18
N PRO A 149 18.19 7.33 2.90
CA PRO A 149 18.75 8.49 2.20
C PRO A 149 18.55 8.48 0.68
N GLU A 150 18.17 7.34 0.10
CA GLU A 150 17.84 7.19 -1.33
C GLU A 150 16.67 6.21 -1.49
N PRO A 151 15.78 6.39 -2.48
CA PRO A 151 14.69 5.45 -2.76
C PRO A 151 15.20 4.03 -3.01
N THR A 152 14.90 3.13 -2.09
CA THR A 152 15.39 1.74 -2.11
C THR A 152 14.22 0.77 -2.01
N LEU A 153 14.32 -0.35 -2.70
CA LEU A 153 13.41 -1.48 -2.63
C LEU A 153 14.14 -2.66 -1.98
N HIS A 154 13.80 -2.96 -0.74
CA HIS A 154 14.24 -4.18 -0.08
C HIS A 154 13.30 -5.33 -0.46
N VAL A 155 13.88 -6.44 -0.87
CA VAL A 155 13.18 -7.64 -1.30
C VAL A 155 13.51 -8.77 -0.35
N ASN A 156 12.49 -9.30 0.31
CA ASN A 156 12.61 -10.54 1.06
C ASN A 156 12.48 -11.73 0.08
N GLU A 157 13.61 -12.31 -0.32
CA GLU A 157 13.64 -13.34 -1.38
C GLU A 157 12.90 -14.61 -0.95
N LYS A 158 12.91 -14.94 0.35
CA LYS A 158 12.20 -16.11 0.88
C LYS A 158 10.69 -15.97 0.67
N VAL A 159 10.13 -14.82 1.02
CA VAL A 159 8.69 -14.55 0.85
C VAL A 159 8.36 -14.39 -0.64
N ARG A 160 9.16 -13.63 -1.39
CA ARG A 160 8.97 -13.42 -2.83
C ARG A 160 8.93 -14.73 -3.61
N ALA A 161 9.88 -15.64 -3.35
CA ALA A 161 9.96 -16.95 -4.02
C ALA A 161 8.73 -17.82 -3.73
N LEU A 162 8.26 -17.85 -2.48
CA LEU A 162 7.03 -18.57 -2.09
C LEU A 162 5.80 -18.02 -2.82
N MET A 163 5.76 -16.71 -3.05
CA MET A 163 4.67 -16.02 -3.75
C MET A 163 4.84 -16.05 -5.28
N LYS A 164 5.95 -16.59 -5.79
CA LYS A 164 6.30 -16.61 -7.22
C LYS A 164 6.21 -15.22 -7.86
N TYR A 165 6.60 -14.19 -7.13
CA TYR A 165 6.61 -12.81 -7.62
C TYR A 165 7.93 -12.56 -8.37
N PRO A 166 7.94 -12.38 -9.71
CA PRO A 166 9.10 -11.91 -10.44
C PRO A 166 9.38 -10.46 -10.05
N ILE A 167 10.66 -10.15 -9.91
CA ILE A 167 11.15 -8.79 -9.78
C ILE A 167 12.09 -8.61 -10.95
N ASN A 168 11.79 -7.61 -11.77
CA ASN A 168 12.69 -7.18 -12.83
C ASN A 168 13.56 -6.05 -12.27
N ASP A 169 14.59 -5.64 -13.02
CA ASP A 169 15.38 -4.47 -12.65
C ASP A 169 14.46 -3.25 -12.45
N ASP A 170 14.33 -2.80 -11.21
CA ASP A 170 13.59 -1.57 -10.89
C ASP A 170 14.45 -0.38 -11.27
N LYS A 171 13.94 0.45 -12.17
CA LYS A 171 14.64 1.68 -12.58
C LYS A 171 14.36 2.86 -11.65
N MET A 172 13.34 2.75 -10.80
CA MET A 172 12.92 3.79 -9.86
C MET A 172 13.56 3.63 -8.48
N PHE A 173 13.94 2.41 -8.12
CA PHE A 173 14.46 2.07 -6.80
C PHE A 173 15.77 1.29 -6.90
N LYS A 174 16.72 1.59 -6.03
CA LYS A 174 17.87 0.70 -5.82
C LYS A 174 17.37 -0.59 -5.18
N VAL A 175 17.57 -1.73 -5.85
CA VAL A 175 17.09 -3.03 -5.34
C VAL A 175 18.13 -3.65 -4.40
N ILE A 176 17.69 -4.03 -3.20
CA ILE A 176 18.46 -4.79 -2.21
C ILE A 176 17.72 -6.10 -1.96
N THR A 177 18.39 -7.23 -2.16
CA THR A 177 17.82 -8.57 -1.92
C THR A 177 18.38 -9.17 -0.63
N GLU A 178 17.49 -9.64 0.25
CA GLU A 178 17.80 -10.22 1.57
C GLU A 178 17.30 -11.67 1.70
#